data_AF-A0A349FHX6-F1
#
_entry.id   AF-A0A349FHX6-F1
#
_cell.length_a   1.000
_cell.length_b   1.000
_cell.length_c   1.000
_cell.angle_alpha   90.00
_cell.angle_beta   90.00
_cell.angle_gamma   90.00
#
_symmetry.space_group_name_H-M   'P 1'
#
loop_
_entity.id
_entity.type
_entity.pdbx_description
1 polymer ?
#
loop_
_entity_poly.entity_id
_entity_poly.type
_entity_poly.pdbx_seq_one_letter_code
_entity_poly.pdbx_strand_id
1 'polypeptide(L)' 'MTQIQFSLAQLAETLGAELRGDAQKVIYAVATLQDATSDQLSFLANAQYRKHLDDSQAG' A
#
# COMPACT_ATOMS: atom_id res chain seq x y z
N MET A 1 -21.25 9.72 0.95
CA MET A 1 -20.49 8.61 1.56
C MET A 1 -19.06 9.09 1.69
N THR A 2 -18.47 9.09 2.88
CA THR A 2 -17.10 9.58 3.11
C THR A 2 -16.13 8.50 2.63
N GLN A 3 -15.41 8.77 1.54
CA GLN A 3 -14.38 7.87 1.04
C GLN A 3 -13.15 7.99 1.96
N ILE A 4 -12.69 6.87 2.49
CA ILE A 4 -11.49 6.82 3.34
C ILE A 4 -10.29 7.05 2.43
N GLN A 5 -9.47 8.04 2.75
CA GLN A 5 -8.23 8.34 2.03
C GLN A 5 -7.13 8.68 3.03
N PHE A 6 -5.94 8.14 2.82
CA PHE A 6 -4.76 8.43 3.63
C PHE A 6 -3.56 8.65 2.72
N SER A 7 -2.68 9.57 3.09
CA SER A 7 -1.37 9.65 2.43
C SER A 7 -0.43 8.58 2.96
N LEU A 8 0.56 8.18 2.16
CA LEU A 8 1.61 7.26 2.61
C LEU A 8 2.37 7.80 3.84
N ALA A 9 2.53 9.13 3.95
CA ALA A 9 3.09 9.75 5.15
C ALA A 9 2.27 9.43 6.41
N GLN A 10 0.96 9.66 6.36
CA GLN A 10 0.06 9.43 7.49
C GLN A 10 0.06 7.96 7.91
N LEU A 11 0.06 7.05 6.92
CA LEU A 11 0.12 5.62 7.18
C LEU A 11 1.44 5.23 7.83
N ALA A 12 2.57 5.74 7.31
CA ALA A 12 3.88 5.48 7.88
C ALA A 12 4.01 5.98 9.32
N GLU A 13 3.56 7.20 9.61
CA GLU A 13 3.56 7.76 10.97
C GLU A 13 2.68 6.95 11.92
N THR A 14 1.47 6.56 11.48
CA THR A 14 0.52 5.80 12.30
C THR A 14 1.02 4.39 12.60
N LEU A 15 1.69 3.76 11.64
CA LEU A 15 2.23 2.41 11.75
C LEU A 15 3.63 2.38 12.38
N GLY A 16 4.27 3.54 12.57
CA GLY A 16 5.69 3.62 12.94
C GLY A 16 6.61 3.00 11.89
N ALA A 17 6.20 3.02 10.61
CA ALA A 17 6.93 2.43 9.51
C ALA A 17 7.89 3.44 8.85
N GLU A 18 8.96 2.94 8.25
CA GLU A 18 9.83 3.75 7.41
C GLU A 18 9.20 3.91 6.02
N LEU A 19 8.89 5.15 5.63
CA LEU A 19 8.41 5.45 4.29
C LEU A 19 9.57 5.53 3.31
N ARG A 20 9.51 4.74 2.23
CA ARG A 20 10.41 4.83 1.08
C ARG A 20 9.61 5.07 -0.19
N GLY A 21 9.68 6.29 -0.72
CA GLY A 21 8.91 6.71 -1.90
C GLY A 21 8.24 8.05 -1.70
N ASP A 22 7.13 8.27 -2.40
CA ASP A 22 6.38 9.53 -2.36
C ASP A 22 5.40 9.58 -1.17
N ALA A 23 5.71 10.48 -0.22
CA ALA A 23 4.89 10.74 0.96
C ALA A 23 3.51 11.32 0.68
N GLN A 24 3.34 11.97 -0.47
CA GLN A 24 2.10 12.63 -0.87
C GLN A 24 1.13 11.68 -1.58
N LYS A 25 1.58 10.47 -1.95
CA LYS A 25 0.72 9.49 -2.59
C LYS A 25 -0.46 9.14 -1.69
N VAL A 26 -1.66 9.22 -2.25
CA VAL A 26 -2.92 8.96 -1.56
C VAL A 26 -3.40 7.55 -1.87
N ILE A 27 -3.83 6.84 -0.84
CA ILE A 27 -4.38 5.50 -0.90
C ILE A 27 -5.81 5.51 -0.39
N TYR A 28 -6.68 4.76 -1.06
CA TYR A 28 -8.12 4.72 -0.76
C TYR A 28 -8.58 3.39 -0.15
N ALA A 29 -7.80 2.31 -0.33
CA ALA A 29 -8.12 1.00 0.23
C ALA A 29 -6.85 0.15 0.40
N VAL A 30 -7.01 -1.03 1.01
CA VAL A 30 -5.96 -2.03 1.19
C VAL A 30 -6.37 -3.31 0.48
N ALA A 31 -5.44 -3.94 -0.24
CA ALA A 31 -5.68 -5.18 -0.97
C ALA A 31 -4.45 -6.10 -0.95
N THR A 32 -4.64 -7.37 -1.32
CA THR A 32 -3.53 -8.33 -1.42
C THR A 32 -2.66 -8.04 -2.65
N LEU A 33 -1.41 -8.54 -2.68
CA LEU A 33 -0.48 -8.25 -3.78
C LEU A 33 -1.05 -8.59 -5.18
N GLN A 34 -1.93 -9.59 -5.25
CA GLN A 34 -2.52 -10.08 -6.49
C GLN A 34 -3.69 -9.22 -6.97
N ASP A 35 -4.44 -8.60 -6.05
CA ASP A 35 -5.67 -7.87 -6.36
C ASP A 35 -5.50 -6.35 -6.28
N ALA A 36 -4.41 -5.89 -5.65
CA ALA A 36 -4.19 -4.47 -5.42
C ALA A 36 -4.02 -3.69 -6.73
N THR A 37 -4.67 -2.53 -6.77
CA THR A 37 -4.53 -1.56 -7.87
C THR A 37 -3.70 -0.36 -7.43
N SER A 38 -3.44 0.58 -8.36
CA SER A 38 -2.51 1.70 -8.18
C SER A 38 -2.93 2.73 -7.12
N ASP A 39 -4.16 2.61 -6.62
CA ASP A 39 -4.79 3.45 -5.61
C ASP A 39 -4.94 2.72 -4.25
N GLN A 40 -4.38 1.51 -4.14
CA GLN A 40 -4.51 0.61 -3.01
C GLN A 40 -3.15 0.22 -2.44
N LEU A 41 -3.05 0.21 -1.11
CA LEU A 41 -1.87 -0.29 -0.41
C LEU A 41 -1.92 -1.81 -0.36
N SER A 42 -0.79 -2.45 -0.61
CA SER A 42 -0.63 -3.88 -0.36
C SER A 42 0.46 -4.17 0.65
N PHE A 43 0.51 -5.42 1.13
CA PHE A 43 1.47 -5.86 2.12
C PHE A 43 2.03 -7.24 1.77
N LEU A 44 3.33 -7.41 1.98
CA LEU A 44 4.02 -8.68 1.88
C LEU A 44 4.33 -9.20 3.28
N ALA A 45 3.40 -9.93 3.88
CA ALA A 45 3.60 -10.53 5.21
C ALA A 45 4.45 -11.82 5.17
N ASN A 46 4.34 -12.60 4.09
CA ASN A 46 5.05 -13.87 3.95
C ASN A 46 5.94 -13.85 2.70
N ALA A 47 7.22 -14.13 2.90
CA ALA A 47 8.24 -14.12 1.85
C ALA A 47 7.92 -15.04 0.65
N GLN A 48 7.08 -16.06 0.82
CA GLN A 48 6.64 -16.93 -0.28
C GLN A 48 5.89 -16.18 -1.39
N TYR A 49 5.26 -15.05 -1.07
CA TYR A 49 4.51 -14.23 -2.04
C TYR A 49 5.37 -13.18 -2.74
N ARG A 50 6.70 -13.15 -2.51
CA ARG A 50 7.63 -12.28 -3.24
C ARG A 50 7.53 -12.42 -4.75
N LYS A 51 7.20 -13.62 -5.24
CA LYS A 51 6.98 -13.89 -6.67
C LYS A 51 5.83 -13.08 -7.29
N HIS A 52 4.90 -12.58 -6.49
CA HIS A 52 3.79 -11.74 -6.94
C HIS A 52 4.09 -10.24 -6.79
N LEU A 53 5.24 -9.89 -6.22
CA LEU A 53 5.59 -8.49 -5.95
C LEU A 53 5.88 -7.74 -7.24
N ASP A 54 6.55 -8.38 -8.19
CA ASP A 54 6.86 -7.79 -9.50
C ASP A 54 5.61 -7.57 -10.36
N ASP A 55 4.60 -8.42 -10.23
CA ASP A 55 3.33 -8.33 -10.97
C ASP A 55 2.30 -7.41 -10.28
N SER A 56 2.53 -7.05 -9.03
CA SER A 56 1.57 -6.28 -8.23
C SER A 56 1.36 -4.90 -8.82
N GLN A 57 0.10 -4.47 -8.94
CA GLN A 57 -0.26 -3.13 -9.38
C GLN A 57 -0.51 -2.18 -8.19
N ALA A 58 -0.13 -2.59 -6.98
CA ALA A 58 -0.29 -1.80 -5.78
C ALA A 58 0.38 -0.41 -5.89
N GLY A 59 -0.25 0.58 -5.25
CA GLY A 59 0.15 1.97 -5.30
C GLY A 59 1.07 2.40 -4.18
#